data_AF-A0A1J5M450-F1
#
_entry.id   AF-A0A1J5M450-F1
#
_cell.length_a   1.000
_cell.length_b   1.000
_cell.length_c   1.000
_cell.angle_alpha   90.00
_cell.angle_beta   90.00
_cell.angle_gamma   90.00
#
_symmetry.space_group_name_H-M   'P 1'
#
loop_
_entity.id
_entity.type
_entity.pdbx_description
1 polymer ?
#
loop_
_entity_poly.entity_id
_entity_poly.type
_entity_poly.pdbx_seq_one_letter_code
_entity_poly.pdbx_strand_id
1 'polypeptide(L)'
;MQAFEYKVVPAPHKGTKAKGVKTAEARFANSIEITLNELAAEGWEYQRAELLPSDERSGLTGSTTHWRNVLVFRRALTDADRTSAQPLTAAHVPTGNAPAVETPAAAAPVSASGVLTATAGDPEAPTGATAVPGPGAASMQADDGVEELSPVSGMTAALKARAKLQGSDD
;
A
#
# COMPACT_ATOMS: atom_id res chain seq x y z
N MET A 1 -19.64 -19.96 25.70
CA MET A 1 -19.49 -18.85 24.74
C MET A 1 -19.45 -19.47 23.36
N GLN A 2 -20.21 -18.96 22.38
CA GLN A 2 -20.25 -19.53 21.03
C GLN A 2 -18.92 -19.24 20.32
N ALA A 3 -18.28 -20.26 19.74
CA ALA A 3 -17.10 -20.11 18.91
C ALA A 3 -17.51 -19.93 17.45
N PHE A 4 -16.77 -19.09 16.72
CA PHE A 4 -17.03 -18.80 15.31
C PHE A 4 -15.75 -18.97 14.49
N GLU A 5 -15.91 -19.49 13.29
CA GLU A 5 -14.92 -19.42 12.22
C GLU A 5 -15.22 -18.18 11.37
N TYR A 6 -14.19 -17.52 10.85
CA TYR A 6 -14.32 -16.35 9.97
C TYR A 6 -13.69 -16.62 8.62
N LYS A 7 -14.33 -16.10 7.56
CA LYS A 7 -13.82 -16.12 6.19
C LYS A 7 -13.86 -14.71 5.63
N VAL A 8 -12.77 -14.30 4.99
CA VAL A 8 -12.65 -13.00 4.32
C VAL A 8 -12.38 -13.25 2.86
N VAL A 9 -13.17 -12.64 1.98
CA VAL A 9 -13.01 -12.75 0.53
C VAL A 9 -12.90 -11.36 -0.10
N PRO A 10 -12.15 -11.18 -1.19
CA PRO A 10 -12.15 -9.93 -1.94
C PRO A 10 -13.56 -9.59 -2.41
N ALA A 11 -13.98 -8.34 -2.26
CA ALA A 11 -15.26 -7.90 -2.79
C ALA A 11 -15.22 -7.92 -4.33
N PRO A 12 -16.30 -8.36 -5.01
CA PRO A 12 -16.40 -8.25 -6.46
C PRO A 12 -16.24 -6.78 -6.89
N HIS A 13 -15.35 -6.52 -7.85
CA HIS A 13 -15.08 -5.17 -8.37
C HIS A 13 -15.58 -4.99 -9.81
N LYS A 14 -16.01 -6.07 -10.47
CA LYS A 14 -16.60 -6.06 -11.81
C LYS A 14 -18.00 -6.65 -11.75
N GLY A 15 -18.91 -6.05 -12.50
CA GLY A 15 -20.27 -6.52 -12.62
C GLY A 15 -20.41 -7.74 -13.55
N THR A 16 -21.25 -8.68 -13.14
CA THR A 16 -21.54 -9.93 -13.84
C THR A 16 -22.81 -9.75 -14.66
N LYS A 17 -22.74 -10.05 -15.96
CA LYS A 17 -23.92 -10.03 -16.85
C LYS A 17 -24.83 -11.22 -16.52
N ALA A 18 -26.13 -10.97 -16.46
CA ALA A 18 -27.15 -12.00 -16.33
C ALA A 18 -28.39 -11.64 -17.15
N LYS A 19 -29.28 -12.62 -17.36
CA LYS A 19 -30.53 -12.41 -18.09
C LYS A 19 -31.37 -11.37 -17.34
N GLY A 20 -31.79 -10.31 -18.04
CA GLY A 20 -32.54 -9.21 -17.44
C GLY A 20 -31.69 -8.10 -16.80
N VAL A 21 -30.39 -8.33 -16.58
CA VAL A 21 -29.48 -7.36 -15.96
C VAL A 21 -28.76 -6.53 -17.02
N LYS A 22 -29.30 -5.35 -17.31
CA LYS A 22 -28.85 -4.51 -18.44
C LYS A 22 -27.87 -3.41 -18.04
N THR A 23 -28.04 -2.79 -16.86
CA THR A 23 -27.25 -1.63 -16.42
C THR A 23 -25.96 -2.03 -15.71
N ALA A 24 -24.97 -1.13 -15.68
CA ALA A 24 -23.69 -1.38 -15.01
C ALA A 24 -23.86 -1.58 -13.49
N GLU A 25 -24.68 -0.75 -12.86
CA GLU A 25 -25.04 -0.86 -11.44
C GLU A 25 -25.69 -2.21 -11.13
N ALA A 26 -26.67 -2.64 -11.93
CA ALA A 26 -27.34 -3.91 -11.69
C ALA A 26 -26.40 -5.11 -11.90
N ARG A 27 -25.42 -5.01 -12.81
CA ARG A 27 -24.38 -6.04 -12.97
C ARG A 27 -23.47 -6.11 -11.75
N PHE A 28 -23.11 -4.96 -11.18
CA PHE A 28 -22.31 -4.90 -9.96
C PHE A 28 -23.07 -5.49 -8.76
N ALA A 29 -24.33 -5.11 -8.57
CA ALA A 29 -25.19 -5.68 -7.54
C ALA A 29 -25.33 -7.20 -7.71
N ASN A 30 -25.56 -7.68 -8.94
CA ASN A 30 -25.64 -9.10 -9.25
C ASN A 30 -24.34 -9.85 -8.89
N SER A 31 -23.16 -9.26 -9.09
CA SER A 31 -21.90 -9.89 -8.66
C SER A 31 -21.81 -10.05 -7.15
N ILE A 32 -22.21 -9.03 -6.39
CA ILE A 32 -22.23 -9.10 -4.93
C ILE A 32 -23.24 -10.17 -4.48
N GLU A 33 -24.44 -10.15 -5.06
CA GLU A 33 -25.51 -11.11 -4.76
C GLU A 33 -25.06 -12.56 -5.01
N ILE A 34 -24.38 -12.84 -6.13
CA ILE A 34 -23.82 -14.16 -6.42
C ILE A 34 -22.87 -14.60 -5.30
N THR A 35 -21.88 -13.77 -4.94
CA THR A 35 -20.91 -14.11 -3.88
C THR A 35 -21.58 -14.32 -2.52
N LEU A 36 -22.57 -13.49 -2.16
CA LEU A 36 -23.31 -13.64 -0.92
C LEU A 36 -24.08 -14.95 -0.89
N ASN A 37 -24.79 -15.29 -1.97
CA ASN A 37 -25.59 -16.50 -2.06
C ASN A 37 -24.75 -17.78 -2.10
N GLU A 38 -23.61 -17.76 -2.81
CA GLU A 38 -22.65 -18.87 -2.83
C GLU A 38 -22.15 -19.18 -1.42
N LEU A 39 -21.68 -18.17 -0.69
CA LEU A 39 -21.17 -18.35 0.67
C LEU A 39 -22.28 -18.69 1.67
N ALA A 40 -23.47 -18.11 1.52
CA ALA A 40 -24.63 -18.49 2.32
C ALA A 40 -25.01 -19.97 2.12
N ALA A 41 -24.92 -20.49 0.89
CA ALA A 41 -25.17 -21.91 0.61
C ALA A 41 -24.14 -22.84 1.27
N GLU A 42 -22.90 -22.37 1.49
CA GLU A 42 -21.86 -23.07 2.26
C GLU A 42 -22.02 -22.91 3.80
N GLY A 43 -23.04 -22.19 4.25
CA GLY A 43 -23.34 -21.94 5.67
C GLY A 43 -22.59 -20.76 6.27
N TRP A 44 -22.04 -19.86 5.46
CA TRP A 44 -21.44 -18.61 5.94
C TRP A 44 -22.47 -17.49 6.08
N GLU A 45 -22.41 -16.77 7.20
CA GLU A 45 -23.22 -15.59 7.50
C GLU A 45 -22.43 -14.33 7.15
N TYR A 46 -23.02 -13.45 6.33
CA TYR A 46 -22.41 -12.17 5.99
C TYR A 46 -22.40 -11.22 7.19
N GLN A 47 -21.24 -10.62 7.46
CA GLN A 47 -21.09 -9.67 8.55
C GLN A 47 -21.05 -8.23 8.05
N ARG A 48 -20.11 -7.92 7.14
CA ARG A 48 -19.86 -6.55 6.65
C ARG A 48 -18.87 -6.52 5.49
N ALA A 49 -18.82 -5.37 4.83
CA ALA A 49 -17.75 -5.01 3.91
C ALA A 49 -16.74 -4.10 4.61
N GLU A 50 -15.48 -4.21 4.23
CA GLU A 50 -14.37 -3.43 4.78
C GLU A 50 -13.48 -2.90 3.66
N LEU A 51 -12.87 -1.73 3.89
CA LEU A 51 -11.88 -1.13 3.00
C LEU A 51 -10.56 -1.01 3.76
N LEU A 52 -9.59 -1.87 3.43
CA LEU A 52 -8.34 -2.01 4.16
C LEU A 52 -7.13 -1.69 3.26
N PRO A 53 -6.07 -1.07 3.81
CA PRO A 53 -4.79 -0.94 3.10
C PRO A 53 -4.07 -2.30 3.03
N SER A 54 -3.43 -2.56 1.90
CA SER A 54 -2.65 -3.76 1.58
C SER A 54 -1.28 -3.33 1.05
N ASP A 55 -0.24 -3.52 1.86
CA ASP A 55 1.13 -3.18 1.45
C ASP A 55 1.71 -4.30 0.59
N GLU A 56 2.04 -3.98 -0.65
CA GLU A 56 2.55 -4.93 -1.62
C GLU A 56 3.92 -4.48 -2.14
N ARG A 57 4.78 -5.45 -2.46
CA ARG A 57 6.12 -5.13 -2.98
C ARG A 57 6.00 -4.44 -4.33
N SER A 58 6.68 -3.30 -4.46
CA SER A 58 6.78 -2.53 -5.68
C SER A 58 8.23 -2.50 -6.15
N GLY A 59 8.49 -3.08 -7.33
CA GLY A 59 9.84 -3.16 -7.90
C GLY A 59 10.83 -3.99 -7.05
N LEU A 60 12.10 -3.57 -7.03
CA LEU A 60 13.19 -4.33 -6.40
C LEU A 60 13.35 -4.08 -4.90
N THR A 61 12.94 -2.93 -4.37
CA THR A 61 13.12 -2.54 -2.96
C THR A 61 11.95 -1.76 -2.35
N GLY A 62 10.94 -1.37 -3.13
CA GLY A 62 9.83 -0.55 -2.66
C GLY A 62 8.62 -1.35 -2.17
N SER A 63 7.70 -0.66 -1.48
CA SER A 63 6.35 -1.13 -1.21
C SER A 63 5.33 -0.06 -1.66
N THR A 64 4.15 -0.51 -2.09
CA THR A 64 3.01 0.34 -2.44
C THR A 64 1.80 -0.12 -1.64
N THR A 65 1.10 0.84 -1.03
CA THR A 65 -0.16 0.58 -0.33
C THR A 65 -1.34 0.61 -1.30
N HIS A 66 -2.07 -0.51 -1.38
CA HIS A 66 -3.31 -0.65 -2.14
C HIS A 66 -4.52 -0.71 -1.21
N TRP A 67 -5.51 0.16 -1.43
CA TRP A 67 -6.78 0.08 -0.72
C TRP A 67 -7.68 -0.98 -1.37
N ARG A 68 -8.06 -2.01 -0.60
CA ARG A 68 -8.82 -3.17 -1.08
C ARG A 68 -10.13 -3.31 -0.33
N ASN A 69 -11.21 -3.53 -1.08
CA ASN A 69 -12.51 -3.89 -0.51
C ASN A 69 -12.58 -5.41 -0.28
N VAL A 70 -13.01 -5.81 0.91
CA VAL A 70 -13.22 -7.21 1.29
C VAL A 70 -14.60 -7.40 1.92
N LEU A 71 -15.14 -8.61 1.81
CA LEU A 71 -16.37 -9.05 2.46
C LEU A 71 -16.01 -10.03 3.57
N VAL A 72 -16.54 -9.79 4.77
CA VAL A 72 -16.28 -10.59 5.97
C VAL A 72 -17.50 -11.45 6.27
N PHE A 73 -17.25 -12.73 6.51
CA PHE A 73 -18.26 -13.72 6.86
C PHE A 73 -17.87 -14.47 8.13
N ARG A 74 -18.86 -15.04 8.81
CA ARG A 74 -18.65 -15.94 9.95
C ARG A 74 -19.50 -17.20 9.83
N ARG A 75 -19.12 -18.26 10.54
CA ARG A 75 -19.94 -19.47 10.73
C ARG A 75 -19.73 -20.00 12.15
N ALA A 76 -20.80 -20.44 12.80
CA ALA A 76 -20.71 -21.03 14.14
C ALA A 76 -19.97 -22.39 14.07
N LEU A 77 -18.96 -22.59 14.92
CA LEU A 77 -18.27 -23.87 15.04
C LEU A 77 -19.14 -24.85 15.84
N THR A 78 -19.30 -26.07 15.34
CA THR A 78 -19.96 -27.15 16.09
C THR A 78 -19.04 -27.68 17.19
N ASP A 79 -19.56 -28.49 18.11
CA ASP A 79 -18.72 -29.16 19.12
C ASP A 79 -17.68 -30.09 18.46
N ALA A 80 -18.02 -30.73 17.34
CA ALA A 80 -17.10 -31.57 16.58
C ALA A 80 -15.94 -30.75 15.98
N ASP A 81 -16.24 -29.58 15.38
CA ASP A 81 -15.22 -28.70 14.80
C ASP A 81 -14.28 -28.15 15.87
N ARG A 82 -14.80 -27.87 17.08
CA ARG A 82 -14.02 -27.39 18.22
C ARG A 82 -13.04 -28.43 18.75
N THR A 83 -13.35 -29.71 18.66
CA THR A 83 -12.44 -30.79 19.05
C THR A 83 -11.38 -31.07 17.99
N SER A 84 -11.69 -30.90 16.70
CA SER A 84 -10.72 -31.09 15.60
C SER A 84 -9.83 -29.88 15.34
N ALA A 85 -10.26 -28.68 15.74
CA ALA A 85 -9.42 -27.49 15.73
C ALA A 85 -8.33 -27.66 16.79
N GLN A 86 -7.19 -28.24 16.40
CA GLN A 86 -5.98 -28.16 17.20
C GLN A 86 -5.77 -26.69 17.56
N PRO A 87 -5.49 -26.35 18.83
CA PRO A 87 -5.13 -24.99 19.15
C PRO A 87 -4.01 -24.60 18.21
N LEU A 88 -4.18 -23.50 17.49
CA LEU A 88 -3.10 -22.84 16.78
C LEU A 88 -2.10 -22.41 17.86
N THR A 89 -1.24 -23.35 18.29
CA THR A 89 0.02 -23.03 18.95
C THR A 89 0.68 -22.05 18.02
N ALA A 90 0.86 -20.82 18.48
CA ALA A 90 1.51 -19.75 17.76
C ALA A 90 2.75 -20.31 17.07
N ALA A 91 2.63 -20.58 15.78
CA ALA A 91 3.74 -21.03 14.97
C ALA A 91 4.72 -19.87 14.97
N HIS A 92 5.84 -20.10 15.64
CA HIS A 92 7.14 -19.43 15.49
C HIS A 92 7.03 -18.08 14.77
N VAL A 93 7.04 -17.00 15.55
CA VAL A 93 7.53 -15.71 15.05
C VAL A 93 8.81 -15.98 14.27
N PRO A 94 8.88 -15.72 12.95
CA PRO A 94 10.17 -15.73 12.31
C PRO A 94 10.96 -14.67 13.07
N THR A 95 12.12 -15.05 13.61
CA THR A 95 13.13 -14.11 14.08
C THR A 95 13.54 -13.27 12.88
N GLY A 96 12.73 -12.26 12.57
CA GLY A 96 13.13 -11.13 11.76
C GLY A 96 14.18 -10.42 12.56
N ASN A 97 15.34 -10.23 11.93
CA ASN A 97 16.53 -9.59 12.45
C ASN A 97 16.17 -8.23 13.07
N ALA A 98 15.81 -8.22 14.36
CA ALA A 98 15.74 -7.02 15.15
C ALA A 98 17.20 -6.63 15.42
N PRO A 99 17.66 -5.42 15.07
CA PRO A 99 18.96 -4.98 15.52
C PRO A 99 18.97 -5.04 17.05
N ALA A 100 19.95 -5.75 17.59
CA ALA A 100 20.16 -5.86 19.02
C ALA A 100 20.25 -4.44 19.60
N VAL A 101 19.32 -4.09 20.47
CA VAL A 101 19.49 -2.94 21.36
C VAL A 101 20.51 -3.39 22.39
N GLU A 102 21.79 -3.21 22.06
CA GLU A 102 22.84 -3.20 23.05
C GLU A 102 22.50 -2.11 24.05
N THR A 103 22.34 -2.50 25.32
CA THR A 103 22.29 -1.57 26.44
C THR A 103 23.72 -1.35 26.91
N PRO A 104 24.34 -0.17 26.71
CA PRO A 104 25.59 0.14 27.37
C PRO A 104 25.25 0.82 28.70
N ALA A 105 25.37 0.08 29.80
CA ALA A 105 25.54 0.68 31.10
C ALA A 105 27.02 1.07 31.29
N ALA A 106 27.23 2.36 31.54
CA ALA A 106 28.39 2.99 32.17
C ALA A 106 29.74 3.02 31.42
N ALA A 107 30.01 4.16 30.76
CA ALA A 107 31.31 4.84 30.81
C ALA A 107 31.11 6.35 30.57
N ALA A 108 31.53 7.18 31.53
CA ALA A 108 31.73 8.61 31.35
C ALA A 108 33.14 8.88 30.77
N PRO A 109 33.51 10.14 30.49
CA PRO A 109 33.00 11.06 29.48
C PRO A 109 34.05 11.26 28.36
N VAL A 110 33.63 11.50 27.11
CA VAL A 110 34.52 12.05 26.08
C VAL A 110 33.86 13.23 25.40
N SER A 111 34.36 14.42 25.73
CA SER A 111 34.18 15.62 24.93
C SER A 111 34.78 15.40 23.55
N ALA A 112 33.94 15.46 22.52
CA ALA A 112 34.38 15.70 21.16
C ALA A 112 33.35 16.60 20.49
N SER A 113 33.69 17.89 20.47
CA SER A 113 33.14 19.00 19.70
C SER A 113 32.38 18.56 18.43
N GLY A 114 31.06 18.45 18.51
CA GLY A 114 30.17 18.38 17.37
C GLY A 114 29.59 19.76 17.12
N VAL A 115 29.74 20.30 15.91
CA VAL A 115 29.10 21.56 15.53
C VAL A 115 27.59 21.38 15.69
N LEU A 116 27.00 22.19 16.58
CA LEU A 116 25.55 22.21 16.75
C LEU A 116 24.96 22.71 15.44
N THR A 117 24.04 21.95 14.84
CA THR A 117 23.25 22.38 13.68
C THR A 117 21.80 22.50 14.08
N ALA A 118 21.12 23.53 13.61
CA ALA A 118 19.72 23.80 13.93
C ALA A 118 18.93 24.08 12.65
N THR A 119 17.63 23.79 12.65
CA THR A 119 16.79 24.08 11.49
C THR A 119 16.65 25.60 11.30
N ALA A 120 16.84 26.09 10.08
CA ALA A 120 16.73 27.53 9.80
C ALA A 120 15.34 28.06 10.19
N GLY A 121 15.29 28.98 11.17
CA GLY A 121 14.05 29.61 11.66
C GLY A 121 13.48 29.04 12.96
N ASP A 122 14.16 28.10 13.62
CA ASP A 122 13.73 27.54 14.91
C ASP A 122 13.94 28.55 16.06
N PRO A 123 12.87 28.99 16.78
CA PRO A 123 12.97 29.96 17.86
C PRO A 123 13.67 29.42 19.12
N GLU A 124 13.87 28.10 19.23
CA GLU A 124 14.50 27.45 20.39
C GLU A 124 15.96 27.02 20.11
N ALA A 125 16.54 27.47 19.00
CA ALA A 125 17.91 27.10 18.61
C ALA A 125 18.99 27.64 19.58
N PRO A 126 19.95 26.81 20.01
CA PRO A 126 21.06 27.25 20.87
C PRO A 126 21.98 28.24 20.14
N THR A 127 22.40 29.30 20.84
CA THR A 127 23.30 30.33 20.31
C THR A 127 24.63 29.71 19.86
N GLY A 128 24.92 29.80 18.56
CA GLY A 128 26.13 29.27 17.93
C GLY A 128 25.90 28.05 17.02
N ALA A 129 24.66 27.61 16.82
CA ALA A 129 24.35 26.53 15.89
C ALA A 129 24.33 26.98 14.42
N THR A 130 24.89 26.17 13.53
CA THR A 130 24.85 26.41 12.08
C THR A 130 23.47 26.06 11.53
N ALA A 131 22.82 26.98 10.85
CA ALA A 131 21.50 26.78 10.28
C ALA A 131 21.53 25.80 9.10
N VAL A 132 20.75 24.73 9.16
CA VAL A 132 20.59 23.73 8.09
C VAL A 132 19.13 23.75 7.62
N PRO A 133 18.86 23.63 6.30
CA PRO A 133 17.50 23.52 5.79
C PRO A 133 16.77 22.32 6.40
N GLY A 134 15.53 22.52 6.84
CA GLY A 134 14.70 21.43 7.36
C GLY A 134 14.37 20.38 6.27
N PRO A 135 13.87 19.20 6.64
CA PRO A 135 13.65 18.08 5.72
C PRO A 135 12.79 18.44 4.49
N GLY A 136 11.75 19.27 4.69
CA GLY A 136 10.89 19.75 3.60
C GLY A 136 11.56 20.80 2.70
N ALA A 137 12.43 21.64 3.24
CA ALA A 137 13.18 22.61 2.43
C ALA A 137 14.28 21.92 1.61
N ALA A 138 14.95 20.93 2.21
CA ALA A 138 15.93 20.10 1.52
C ALA A 138 15.32 19.33 0.33
N SER A 139 14.08 18.84 0.46
CA SER A 139 13.37 18.19 -0.66
C SER A 139 12.98 19.17 -1.77
N MET A 140 12.60 20.41 -1.44
CA MET A 140 12.27 21.43 -2.45
C MET A 140 13.50 21.99 -3.16
N GLN A 141 14.67 21.96 -2.52
CA GLN A 141 15.93 22.41 -3.12
C GLN A 141 16.55 21.38 -4.08
N ALA A 142 16.13 20.12 -4.00
CA ALA A 142 16.58 19.04 -4.86
C ALA A 142 15.65 18.79 -6.07
N ASP A 143 14.52 19.49 -6.13
CA ASP A 143 13.57 19.45 -7.24
C ASP A 143 13.82 20.66 -8.15
N ASP A 144 14.69 20.48 -9.16
CA ASP A 144 14.93 21.51 -10.17
C ASP A 144 13.72 21.73 -11.11
N GLY A 145 12.60 21.00 -10.93
CA GLY A 145 11.32 21.31 -11.56
C GLY A 145 11.28 21.19 -13.10
N VAL A 146 12.25 20.52 -13.73
CA VAL A 146 12.38 20.45 -15.20
C VAL A 146 11.78 19.17 -15.81
N GLU A 147 11.33 18.21 -15.01
CA GLU A 147 10.88 16.89 -15.50
C GLU A 147 9.46 16.88 -16.11
N GLU A 148 8.69 17.98 -15.98
CA GLU A 148 7.30 18.07 -16.45
C GLU A 148 7.12 18.88 -17.74
N LEU A 149 8.19 19.13 -18.51
CA LEU A 149 8.08 19.71 -19.87
C LEU A 149 8.96 18.97 -20.89
N SER A 150 8.48 17.83 -21.43
CA SER A 150 8.35 17.68 -22.89
C SER A 150 7.79 16.32 -23.32
N PRO A 151 6.84 16.34 -24.27
CA PRO A 151 7.07 15.53 -25.48
C PRO A 151 6.87 16.30 -26.79
N VAL A 152 7.02 17.63 -26.80
CA VAL A 152 6.93 18.38 -28.08
C VAL A 152 8.20 18.22 -28.94
N SER A 153 9.36 17.87 -28.35
CA SER A 153 10.60 17.57 -29.11
C SER A 153 10.51 16.29 -29.94
N GLY A 154 9.75 15.29 -29.48
CA GLY A 154 9.55 14.03 -30.21
C GLY A 154 8.71 14.21 -31.48
N MET A 155 7.74 15.13 -31.46
CA MET A 155 6.84 15.38 -32.59
C MET A 155 7.55 16.05 -33.77
N THR A 156 8.51 16.96 -33.52
CA THR A 156 9.31 17.63 -34.56
C THR A 156 10.32 16.70 -35.21
N ALA A 157 10.90 15.75 -34.46
CA ALA A 157 11.81 14.75 -35.01
C ALA A 157 11.09 13.81 -35.99
N ALA A 158 9.89 13.34 -35.64
CA ALA A 158 9.07 12.48 -36.49
C ALA A 158 8.62 13.19 -37.78
N LEU A 159 8.26 14.48 -37.71
CA LEU A 159 7.84 15.26 -38.88
C LEU A 159 9.02 15.54 -39.83
N LYS A 160 10.22 15.82 -39.29
CA LYS A 160 11.44 16.04 -40.08
C LYS A 160 11.92 14.77 -40.79
N ALA A 161 11.78 13.62 -40.15
CA ALA A 161 12.11 12.32 -40.75
C ALA A 161 11.19 12.00 -41.95
N ARG A 162 9.88 12.32 -41.82
CA ARG A 162 8.91 12.10 -42.90
C ARG A 162 9.13 13.03 -44.10
N ALA A 163 9.48 14.29 -43.87
CA ALA A 163 9.78 15.25 -44.94
C ALA A 163 11.03 14.87 -45.76
N LYS A 164 12.02 14.21 -45.15
CA LYS A 164 13.22 13.72 -45.85
C LYS A 164 12.96 12.53 -46.78
N LEU A 165 11.96 11.70 -46.46
CA LEU A 165 11.58 10.54 -47.28
C LEU A 165 10.73 10.91 -48.50
N GLN A 166 10.08 12.09 -48.50
CA GLN A 166 9.29 12.58 -49.64
C GLN A 166 10.11 13.39 -50.66
N GLY A 167 11.35 13.75 -50.35
CA GLY A 167 12.22 14.54 -51.24
C GLY A 167 13.22 13.73 -52.05
N SER A 168 13.13 12.39 -52.04
CA SER A 168 14.08 11.49 -52.72
C SER A 168 13.45 10.66 -53.85
N ASP A 169 12.24 11.03 -54.29
CA ASP A 169 11.48 10.35 -55.36
C ASP A 169 11.12 11.31 -56.53
N ASP A 170 11.98 12.31 -56.80
CA ASP A 170 11.98 13.11 -58.04
C ASP A 170 13.38 13.13 -58.66
#